data_AF-A0A060C2J9-F1
#
_entry.id   AF-A0A060C2J9-F1
#
_cell.length_a   1.000
_cell.length_b   1.000
_cell.length_c   1.000
_cell.angle_alpha   90.00
_cell.angle_beta   90.00
_cell.angle_gamma   90.00
#
_symmetry.space_group_name_H-M   'P 1'
#
loop_
_entity.id
_entity.type
_entity.pdbx_description
1 polymer ?
#
loop_
_entity_poly.entity_id
_entity_poly.type
_entity_poly.pdbx_seq_one_letter_code
_entity_poly.pdbx_strand_id
1 'polypeptide(L)'
;EYLDFFARHPDWPGRAALRRAGERQMPSGLPAAEVFGFFAGEPPQTGLGALRLAEALSTSGREGAAEAEIRRAWTGFSMTAYERTAVLARWKAVVAPANEARLDMLLWRGLTGEAEAMLPLVPPDWQKLAQARIATRRDAEGLQYAINQVPAALKEDPGLAYERYL
;
A
#
# COMPACT_ATOMS: atom_id res chain seq x y z
N GLU A 1 3.58 -26.01 -11.31
CA GLU A 1 4.95 -26.07 -10.77
C GLU A 1 5.14 -25.33 -9.44
N TYR A 2 4.73 -24.07 -9.32
CA TYR A 2 4.94 -23.28 -8.09
C TYR A 2 4.24 -23.83 -6.82
N LEU A 3 2.93 -24.11 -6.87
CA LEU A 3 2.18 -24.64 -5.71
C LEU A 3 2.66 -26.04 -5.28
N ASP A 4 3.12 -26.83 -6.26
CA ASP A 4 3.60 -28.20 -6.07
C ASP A 4 4.98 -28.24 -5.38
N PHE A 5 5.83 -27.25 -5.60
CA PHE A 5 7.09 -27.07 -4.85
C PHE A 5 6.85 -26.81 -3.35
N PHE A 6 5.85 -25.99 -3.01
CA PHE A 6 5.53 -25.67 -1.62
C PHE A 6 4.92 -26.83 -0.84
N ALA A 7 4.15 -27.69 -1.50
CA ALA A 7 3.64 -28.91 -0.87
C ALA A 7 4.77 -29.87 -0.47
N ARG A 8 5.90 -29.84 -1.19
CA ARG A 8 7.05 -30.74 -0.97
C ARG A 8 8.13 -30.19 -0.03
N HIS A 9 8.16 -28.89 0.23
CA HIS A 9 9.22 -28.24 1.04
C HIS A 9 8.65 -27.26 2.10
N PRO A 10 7.99 -27.77 3.15
CA PRO A 10 7.37 -26.93 4.18
C PRO A 10 8.39 -26.14 5.04
N ASP A 11 9.66 -26.56 5.16
CA ASP A 11 10.62 -25.89 6.06
C ASP A 11 11.69 -25.06 5.32
N TRP A 12 11.45 -24.73 4.05
CA TRP A 12 12.45 -24.02 3.23
C TRP A 12 12.78 -22.62 3.79
N PRO A 13 14.05 -22.30 4.10
CA PRO A 13 14.44 -20.94 4.47
C PRO A 13 14.19 -20.00 3.28
N GLY A 14 13.23 -19.08 3.43
CA GLY A 14 12.82 -18.15 2.37
C GLY A 14 11.42 -18.38 1.77
N ARG A 15 10.58 -19.24 2.38
CA ARG A 15 9.18 -19.43 1.96
C ARG A 15 8.41 -18.11 1.78
N ALA A 16 8.56 -17.16 2.70
CA ALA A 16 7.91 -15.86 2.59
C ALA A 16 8.42 -15.04 1.38
N ALA A 17 9.72 -15.08 1.10
CA ALA A 17 10.30 -14.38 -0.06
C ALA A 17 9.80 -14.96 -1.39
N LEU A 18 9.78 -16.29 -1.49
CA LEU A 18 9.21 -17.01 -2.63
C LEU A 18 7.73 -16.70 -2.77
N ARG A 19 6.94 -16.76 -1.68
CA ARG A 19 5.50 -16.42 -1.67
C ARG A 19 5.24 -15.05 -2.27
N ARG A 20 5.96 -14.03 -1.80
CA ARG A 20 5.86 -12.68 -2.36
C ARG A 20 6.26 -12.61 -3.83
N ALA A 21 7.24 -13.42 -4.26
CA ALA A 21 7.60 -13.49 -5.68
C ALA A 21 6.47 -14.11 -6.52
N GLY A 22 5.83 -15.17 -6.03
CA GLY A 22 4.65 -15.76 -6.65
C GLY A 22 3.48 -14.77 -6.74
N GLU A 23 3.19 -14.04 -5.67
CA GLU A 23 2.17 -12.98 -5.68
C GLU A 23 2.47 -11.88 -6.72
N ARG A 24 3.74 -11.44 -6.81
CA ARG A 24 4.18 -10.42 -7.78
C ARG A 24 4.12 -10.88 -9.23
N GLN A 25 4.02 -12.18 -9.48
CA GLN A 25 3.90 -12.74 -10.82
C GLN A 25 2.47 -13.22 -11.13
N MET A 26 1.54 -13.10 -10.18
CA MET A 26 0.18 -13.61 -10.36
C MET A 26 -0.58 -12.78 -11.43
N PRO A 27 -0.95 -13.38 -12.57
CA PRO A 27 -1.61 -12.66 -13.64
C PRO A 27 -3.02 -12.21 -13.25
N SER A 28 -3.48 -11.11 -13.85
CA SER A 28 -4.88 -10.68 -13.73
C SER A 28 -5.81 -11.68 -14.39
N GLY A 29 -7.02 -11.84 -13.85
CA GLY A 29 -8.06 -12.65 -14.50
C GLY A 29 -7.89 -14.16 -14.37
N LEU A 30 -7.03 -14.65 -13.47
CA LEU A 30 -7.02 -16.06 -13.09
C LEU A 30 -8.40 -16.49 -12.58
N PRO A 31 -8.80 -17.77 -12.79
CA PRO A 31 -9.99 -18.33 -12.17
C PRO A 31 -9.95 -18.14 -10.65
N ALA A 32 -11.06 -17.71 -10.07
CA ALA A 32 -11.13 -17.41 -8.63
C ALA A 32 -10.71 -18.61 -7.75
N ALA A 33 -11.01 -19.84 -8.18
CA ALA A 33 -10.58 -21.05 -7.51
C ALA A 33 -9.06 -21.19 -7.39
N GLU A 34 -8.29 -20.80 -8.43
CA GLU A 34 -6.83 -20.85 -8.39
C GLU A 34 -6.26 -19.77 -7.46
N VAL A 35 -6.84 -18.57 -7.49
CA VAL A 35 -6.45 -17.48 -6.59
C VAL A 35 -6.74 -17.85 -5.14
N PHE A 36 -7.93 -18.39 -4.85
CA PHE A 36 -8.27 -18.85 -3.50
C PHE A 36 -7.39 -20.00 -3.06
N GLY A 37 -7.08 -20.95 -3.95
CA GLY A 37 -6.15 -22.05 -3.67
C GLY A 37 -4.75 -21.53 -3.28
N PHE A 38 -4.25 -20.50 -3.97
CA PHE A 38 -2.97 -19.88 -3.62
C PHE A 38 -3.00 -19.25 -2.21
N PHE A 39 -4.10 -18.59 -1.83
CA PHE A 39 -4.25 -17.87 -0.56
C PHE A 39 -4.90 -18.66 0.59
N ALA A 40 -5.26 -19.93 0.37
CA ALA A 40 -6.05 -20.73 1.32
C ALA A 40 -5.41 -20.94 2.71
N GLY A 41 -4.08 -20.82 2.83
CA GLY A 41 -3.36 -20.95 4.10
C GLY A 41 -2.73 -19.68 4.64
N GLU A 42 -2.56 -18.65 3.80
CA GLU A 42 -1.84 -17.44 4.19
C GLU A 42 -2.32 -16.25 3.34
N PRO A 43 -2.70 -15.12 3.99
CA PRO A 43 -3.20 -13.96 3.28
C PRO A 43 -2.11 -13.32 2.40
N PRO A 44 -2.51 -12.43 1.46
CA PRO A 44 -1.56 -11.74 0.61
C PRO A 44 -0.56 -10.91 1.40
N GLN A 45 0.72 -10.99 1.00
CA GLN A 45 1.85 -10.29 1.58
C GLN A 45 2.34 -9.11 0.73
N THR A 46 1.70 -8.87 -0.42
CA THR A 46 2.06 -7.82 -1.38
C THR A 46 0.82 -7.06 -1.86
N GLY A 47 1.04 -5.83 -2.36
CA GLY A 47 -0.02 -5.04 -2.98
C GLY A 47 -0.68 -5.76 -4.16
N LEU A 48 0.12 -6.37 -5.04
CA LEU A 48 -0.40 -7.13 -6.18
C LEU A 48 -1.18 -8.37 -5.75
N GLY A 49 -0.67 -9.17 -4.79
CA GLY A 49 -1.39 -10.34 -4.30
C GLY A 49 -2.76 -9.98 -3.71
N ALA A 50 -2.82 -8.90 -2.93
CA ALA A 50 -4.07 -8.40 -2.37
C ALA A 50 -5.05 -7.93 -3.45
N LEU A 51 -4.55 -7.22 -4.47
CA LEU A 51 -5.33 -6.83 -5.63
C LEU A 51 -5.93 -8.05 -6.34
N ARG A 52 -5.13 -9.10 -6.59
CA ARG A 52 -5.61 -10.33 -7.23
C ARG A 52 -6.65 -11.07 -6.39
N LEU A 53 -6.44 -11.16 -5.08
CA LEU A 53 -7.42 -11.74 -4.18
C LEU A 53 -8.73 -10.96 -4.20
N ALA A 54 -8.68 -9.63 -4.17
CA ALA A 54 -9.87 -8.79 -4.23
C ALA A 54 -10.62 -8.93 -5.57
N GLU A 55 -9.91 -9.00 -6.70
CA GLU A 55 -10.51 -9.28 -8.02
C GLU A 55 -11.24 -10.64 -8.03
N ALA A 56 -10.61 -11.69 -7.49
CA ALA A 56 -11.22 -13.02 -7.39
C ALA A 56 -12.45 -13.05 -6.46
N LEU A 57 -12.38 -12.36 -5.32
CA LEU A 57 -13.50 -12.22 -4.39
C LEU A 57 -14.68 -11.51 -5.05
N SER A 58 -14.41 -10.39 -5.73
CA SER A 58 -15.44 -9.59 -6.40
C SER A 58 -16.11 -10.34 -7.55
N THR A 59 -15.34 -11.02 -8.41
CA THR A 59 -15.89 -11.86 -9.50
C THR A 59 -16.69 -13.06 -8.99
N SER A 60 -16.44 -13.50 -7.76
CA SER A 60 -17.20 -14.56 -7.09
C SER A 60 -18.41 -14.03 -6.29
N GLY A 61 -18.78 -12.75 -6.43
CA GLY A 61 -19.90 -12.13 -5.73
C GLY A 61 -19.65 -11.83 -4.24
N ARG A 62 -18.39 -11.89 -3.78
CA ARG A 62 -17.99 -11.65 -2.39
C ARG A 62 -17.48 -10.22 -2.19
N GLU A 63 -18.26 -9.22 -2.60
CA GLU A 63 -17.79 -7.82 -2.69
C GLU A 63 -17.30 -7.26 -1.36
N GLY A 64 -18.03 -7.46 -0.26
CA GLY A 64 -17.59 -6.95 1.06
C GLY A 64 -16.23 -7.48 1.52
N ALA A 65 -15.88 -8.72 1.14
CA ALA A 65 -14.56 -9.28 1.41
C ALA A 65 -13.48 -8.69 0.49
N ALA A 66 -13.82 -8.43 -0.78
CA ALA A 66 -12.93 -7.75 -1.71
C ALA A 66 -12.57 -6.35 -1.22
N GLU A 67 -13.57 -5.58 -0.78
CA GLU A 67 -13.34 -4.24 -0.25
C GLU A 67 -12.48 -4.24 1.03
N ALA A 68 -12.74 -5.20 1.94
CA ALA A 68 -11.97 -5.34 3.16
C ALA A 68 -10.49 -5.62 2.86
N GLU A 69 -10.22 -6.51 1.90
CA GLU A 69 -8.85 -6.83 1.47
C GLU A 69 -8.16 -5.62 0.83
N ILE A 70 -8.88 -4.87 -0.01
CA ILE A 70 -8.34 -3.65 -0.63
C ILE A 70 -8.03 -2.57 0.41
N ARG A 71 -8.90 -2.33 1.40
CA ARG A 71 -8.62 -1.35 2.48
C ARG A 71 -7.39 -1.74 3.29
N ARG A 72 -7.27 -3.02 3.63
CA ARG A 72 -6.10 -3.58 4.34
C ARG A 72 -4.81 -3.36 3.54
N ALA A 73 -4.83 -3.72 2.25
CA ALA A 73 -3.68 -3.57 1.38
C ALA A 73 -3.30 -2.12 1.13
N TRP A 74 -4.29 -1.24 0.94
CA TRP A 74 -4.10 0.19 0.70
C TRP A 74 -3.34 0.88 1.85
N THR A 75 -3.58 0.47 3.09
CA THR A 75 -2.93 1.05 4.26
C THR A 75 -1.72 0.26 4.75
N GLY A 76 -1.51 -0.97 4.27
CA GLY A 76 -0.42 -1.85 4.74
C GLY A 76 0.73 -2.05 3.76
N PHE A 77 0.52 -1.89 2.45
CA PHE A 77 1.50 -2.27 1.44
C PHE A 77 1.96 -1.11 0.55
N SER A 78 3.25 -1.15 0.21
CA SER A 78 3.77 -0.42 -0.95
C SER A 78 3.10 -0.97 -2.20
N MET A 79 2.80 -0.09 -3.15
CA MET A 79 2.17 -0.47 -4.41
C MET A 79 2.91 0.17 -5.57
N THR A 80 3.07 -0.59 -6.65
CA THR A 80 3.54 -0.01 -7.90
C THR A 80 2.51 1.01 -8.43
N ALA A 81 2.95 1.90 -9.33
CA ALA A 81 2.04 2.87 -9.96
C ALA A 81 0.88 2.18 -10.71
N TYR A 82 1.14 1.00 -11.28
CA TYR A 82 0.13 0.17 -11.91
C TYR A 82 -0.88 -0.36 -10.88
N GLU A 83 -0.41 -0.96 -9.79
CA GLU A 83 -1.28 -1.48 -8.71
C GLU A 83 -2.15 -0.38 -8.11
N ARG A 84 -1.56 0.78 -7.78
CA ARG A 84 -2.31 1.92 -7.24
C ARG A 84 -3.39 2.37 -8.23
N THR A 85 -3.06 2.48 -9.51
CA THR A 85 -4.01 2.86 -10.56
C THR A 85 -5.15 1.85 -10.67
N ALA A 86 -4.86 0.55 -10.63
CA ALA A 86 -5.87 -0.50 -10.66
C ALA A 86 -6.79 -0.44 -9.44
N VAL A 87 -6.23 -0.22 -8.24
CA VAL A 87 -7.02 -0.03 -7.01
C VAL A 87 -7.94 1.18 -7.14
N LEU A 88 -7.42 2.34 -7.57
CA LEU A 88 -8.20 3.57 -7.74
C LEU A 88 -9.22 3.48 -8.88
N ALA A 89 -8.99 2.67 -9.90
CA ALA A 89 -9.94 2.52 -11.00
C ALA A 89 -11.24 1.83 -10.55
N ARG A 90 -11.14 0.85 -9.65
CA ARG A 90 -12.28 0.03 -9.21
C ARG A 90 -12.79 0.36 -7.82
N TRP A 91 -11.90 0.63 -6.87
CA TRP A 91 -12.21 0.75 -5.44
C TRP A 91 -11.94 2.16 -4.90
N LYS A 92 -12.01 3.20 -5.73
CA LYS A 92 -11.79 4.59 -5.31
C LYS A 92 -12.60 4.97 -4.07
N ALA A 93 -13.91 4.69 -4.08
CA ALA A 93 -14.81 5.01 -2.97
C ALA A 93 -14.47 4.24 -1.69
N VAL A 94 -13.96 3.01 -1.84
CA VAL A 94 -13.59 2.11 -0.74
C VAL A 94 -12.31 2.59 -0.05
N VAL A 95 -11.35 3.11 -0.80
CA VAL A 95 -10.06 3.56 -0.26
C VAL A 95 -10.00 5.04 0.10
N ALA A 96 -10.91 5.86 -0.43
CA ALA A 96 -10.91 7.31 -0.18
C ALA A 96 -10.87 7.70 1.31
N PRO A 97 -11.62 7.05 2.22
CA PRO A 97 -11.56 7.36 3.65
C PRO A 97 -10.20 7.04 4.30
N ALA A 98 -9.35 6.25 3.65
CA ALA A 98 -8.06 5.79 4.15
C ALA A 98 -6.85 6.43 3.46
N ASN A 99 -7.06 7.46 2.62
CA ASN A 99 -5.98 8.10 1.87
C ASN A 99 -4.94 8.78 2.79
N GLU A 100 -5.37 9.42 3.87
CA GLU A 100 -4.49 10.02 4.87
C GLU A 100 -3.65 8.95 5.58
N ALA A 101 -4.28 7.86 6.02
CA ALA A 101 -3.58 6.74 6.65
C ALA A 101 -2.57 6.07 5.71
N ARG A 102 -2.90 5.92 4.42
CA ARG A 102 -1.93 5.42 3.42
C ARG A 102 -0.76 6.38 3.26
N LEU A 103 -1.04 7.67 3.11
CA LEU A 103 0.00 8.68 2.96
C LEU A 103 0.95 8.67 4.17
N ASP A 104 0.40 8.64 5.39
CA ASP A 104 1.19 8.56 6.61
C ASP A 104 2.06 7.30 6.65
N MET A 105 1.49 6.13 6.37
CA MET A 105 2.24 4.87 6.30
C MET A 105 3.41 4.93 5.30
N LEU A 106 3.19 5.52 4.11
CA LEU A 106 4.24 5.66 3.10
C LEU A 106 5.35 6.60 3.57
N LEU A 107 5.00 7.71 4.21
CA LEU A 107 5.96 8.68 4.76
C LEU A 107 6.79 8.04 5.88
N TRP A 108 6.17 7.32 6.82
CA TRP A 108 6.88 6.59 7.88
C TRP A 108 7.90 5.60 7.33
N ARG A 109 7.54 4.90 6.26
CA ARG A 109 8.43 3.93 5.59
C ARG A 109 9.48 4.57 4.68
N GLY A 110 9.50 5.90 4.55
CA GLY A 110 10.41 6.61 3.66
C GLY A 110 10.13 6.40 2.17
N LEU A 111 8.94 5.93 1.80
CA LEU A 111 8.54 5.69 0.40
C LEU A 111 8.10 6.99 -0.27
N THR A 112 9.00 7.98 -0.35
CA THR A 112 8.64 9.36 -0.72
C THR A 112 8.01 9.46 -2.11
N GLY A 113 8.45 8.66 -3.08
CA GLY A 113 7.87 8.70 -4.44
C GLY A 113 6.42 8.22 -4.49
N GLU A 114 6.06 7.22 -3.67
CA GLU A 114 4.66 6.80 -3.53
C GLU A 114 3.84 7.83 -2.75
N ALA A 115 4.42 8.43 -1.70
CA ALA A 115 3.78 9.46 -0.90
C ALA A 115 3.47 10.73 -1.73
N GLU A 116 4.40 11.20 -2.57
CA GLU A 116 4.19 12.32 -3.48
C GLU A 116 3.00 12.09 -4.41
N ALA A 117 2.86 10.86 -4.90
CA ALA A 117 1.78 10.51 -5.80
C ALA A 117 0.43 10.26 -5.09
N MET A 118 0.38 10.32 -3.76
CA MET A 118 -0.84 10.38 -2.96
C MET A 118 -1.34 11.80 -2.71
N LEU A 119 -0.52 12.84 -2.92
CA LEU A 119 -0.89 14.24 -2.64
C LEU A 119 -2.24 14.68 -3.26
N PRO A 120 -2.57 14.34 -4.52
CA PRO A 120 -3.86 14.72 -5.11
C PRO A 120 -5.08 14.04 -4.48
N LEU A 121 -4.87 13.05 -3.60
CA LEU A 121 -5.92 12.20 -3.02
C LEU A 121 -6.24 12.56 -1.56
N VAL A 122 -5.52 13.50 -0.96
CA VAL A 122 -5.68 13.92 0.43
C VAL A 122 -6.04 15.41 0.54
N PRO A 123 -6.62 15.86 1.66
CA PRO A 123 -6.93 17.27 1.88
C PRO A 123 -5.68 18.18 1.85
N PRO A 124 -5.83 19.47 1.53
CA PRO A 124 -4.71 20.41 1.40
C PRO A 124 -3.77 20.46 2.61
N ASP A 125 -4.32 20.31 3.82
CA ASP A 125 -3.54 20.34 5.06
C ASP A 125 -2.58 19.15 5.16
N TRP A 126 -3.05 17.96 4.79
CA TRP A 126 -2.22 16.76 4.69
C TRP A 126 -1.19 16.83 3.55
N GLN A 127 -1.50 17.53 2.46
CA GLN A 127 -0.52 17.77 1.39
C GLN A 127 0.66 18.58 1.90
N LYS A 128 0.39 19.65 2.66
CA LYS A 128 1.46 20.49 3.26
C LYS A 128 2.28 19.72 4.28
N LEU A 129 1.64 18.93 5.15
CA LEU A 129 2.34 18.06 6.10
C LEU A 129 3.26 17.07 5.39
N ALA A 130 2.78 16.38 4.37
CA ALA A 130 3.56 15.42 3.61
C ALA A 130 4.74 16.08 2.88
N GLN A 131 4.53 17.24 2.26
CA GLN A 131 5.60 18.02 1.62
C GLN A 131 6.68 18.43 2.63
N ALA A 132 6.29 18.89 3.83
CA ALA A 132 7.23 19.23 4.89
C ALA A 132 8.04 18.00 5.35
N ARG A 133 7.39 16.84 5.53
CA ARG A 133 8.06 15.60 5.90
C ARG A 133 9.05 15.12 4.83
N ILE A 134 8.63 15.11 3.57
CA ILE A 134 9.48 14.75 2.43
C ILE A 134 10.68 15.70 2.30
N ALA A 135 10.45 17.01 2.42
CA ALA A 135 11.51 18.01 2.34
C ALA A 135 12.53 17.87 3.49
N THR A 136 12.03 17.64 4.71
CA THR A 136 12.88 17.41 5.90
C THR A 136 13.74 16.16 5.71
N ARG A 137 13.13 15.04 5.28
CA ARG A 137 13.84 13.78 5.02
C ARG A 137 14.94 13.89 3.96
N ARG A 138 14.71 14.72 2.94
CA ARG A 138 15.65 14.90 1.82
C ARG A 138 16.72 15.95 2.10
N ASP A 139 16.68 16.63 3.26
CA ASP A 139 17.48 17.83 3.54
C ASP A 139 17.39 18.84 2.38
N ALA A 140 16.18 19.03 1.86
CA ALA A 140 15.98 19.83 0.66
C ALA A 140 16.12 21.33 0.97
N GLU A 141 16.70 22.08 0.03
CA GLU A 141 16.64 23.55 0.07
C GLU A 141 15.17 24.01 0.18
N GLY A 142 14.89 24.88 1.17
CA GLY A 142 13.54 25.35 1.42
C GLY A 142 12.70 24.51 2.39
N LEU A 143 13.29 23.50 3.08
CA LEU A 143 12.56 22.71 4.09
C LEU A 143 11.87 23.59 5.15
N GLN A 144 12.50 24.69 5.59
CA GLN A 144 11.91 25.58 6.59
C GLN A 144 10.65 26.27 6.06
N TYR A 145 10.62 26.61 4.78
CA TYR A 145 9.42 27.15 4.14
C TYR A 145 8.30 26.10 4.16
N ALA A 146 8.60 24.85 3.79
CA ALA A 146 7.61 23.76 3.80
C ALA A 146 7.06 23.51 5.21
N ILE A 147 7.92 23.48 6.24
CA ILE A 147 7.53 23.36 7.65
C ILE A 147 6.61 24.52 8.07
N ASN A 148 6.92 25.74 7.64
CA ASN A 148 6.12 26.92 7.98
C ASN A 148 4.72 26.89 7.32
N GLN A 149 4.54 26.15 6.22
CA GLN A 149 3.23 25.97 5.59
C GLN A 149 2.34 24.96 6.34
N VAL A 150 2.91 24.13 7.23
CA VAL A 150 2.12 23.13 7.97
C VAL A 150 1.10 23.83 8.88
N PRO A 151 -0.21 23.50 8.76
CA PRO A 151 -1.26 24.06 9.60
C PRO A 151 -1.00 23.82 11.09
N ALA A 152 -1.44 24.74 11.95
CA ALA A 152 -1.19 24.66 13.39
C ALA A 152 -1.62 23.32 14.02
N ALA A 153 -2.74 22.75 13.56
CA ALA A 153 -3.25 21.47 14.03
C ALA A 153 -2.33 20.27 13.73
N LEU A 154 -1.41 20.39 12.76
CA LEU A 154 -0.52 19.33 12.31
C LEU A 154 0.97 19.63 12.58
N LYS A 155 1.29 20.75 13.24
CA LYS A 155 2.68 21.13 13.53
C LYS A 155 3.38 20.16 14.48
N GLU A 156 2.62 19.59 15.40
CA GLU A 156 3.07 18.59 16.38
C GLU A 156 2.83 17.15 15.89
N ASP A 157 2.64 16.95 14.59
CA ASP A 157 2.52 15.61 14.01
C ASP A 157 3.77 14.77 14.36
N PRO A 158 3.61 13.58 14.97
CA PRO A 158 4.75 12.74 15.35
C PRO A 158 5.64 12.36 14.17
N GLY A 159 5.06 12.21 12.98
CA GLY A 159 5.80 11.94 11.75
C GLY A 159 6.72 13.10 11.38
N LEU A 160 6.25 14.34 11.47
CA LEU A 160 7.08 15.52 11.22
C LEU A 160 8.21 15.68 12.26
N ALA A 161 7.93 15.40 13.53
CA ALA A 161 8.97 15.40 14.56
C ALA A 161 10.04 14.33 14.27
N TYR A 162 9.61 13.12 13.89
CA TYR A 162 10.51 12.01 13.56
C TYR A 162 11.49 12.35 12.43
N GLU A 163 11.04 13.02 11.36
CA GLU A 163 11.91 13.38 10.23
C GLU A 163 13.11 14.25 10.64
N ARG A 164 13.05 14.98 11.75
CA ARG A 164 14.14 15.83 12.24
C ARG A 164 15.28 15.07 12.93
N TYR A 165 15.06 13.79 13.25
CA TYR A 165 16.01 12.94 14.00
C TYR A 165 16.55 11.76 13.17
N LEU A 166 16.19 11.68 11.89
CA LEU A 166 16.79 10.74 10.94
C LEU A 166 18.21 11.18 10.56
#